data_AF-A0A9P8HUM5-F1
#
_entry.id   AF-A0A9P8HUM5-F1
#
_cell.length_a   1.000
_cell.length_b   1.000
_cell.length_c   1.000
_cell.angle_alpha   90.00
_cell.angle_beta   90.00
_cell.angle_gamma   90.00
#
_symmetry.space_group_name_H-M   'P 1'
#
loop_
_entity.id
_entity.type
_entity.pdbx_description
1 polymer ?
#
loop_
_entity_poly.entity_id
_entity_poly.type
_entity_poly.pdbx_seq_one_letter_code
_entity_poly.pdbx_strand_id
1 'polypeptide(L)'
;VRGRQRGEGSTFILGSTHLFKGKLRHAAVRARPDDAADLTFLESRFSNTLRMDANQYSLSYAGLALRRYPHLLPVFQRVGINIEAANNTARGLSLESLPPLQSGDIQRAILE
;
A
#
# COMPACT_ATOMS: atom_id res chain seq x y z
N VAL A 1 -35.75 30.32 -2.62
CA VAL A 1 -36.06 28.90 -2.34
C VAL A 1 -34.79 28.24 -1.80
N ARG A 2 -34.88 27.58 -0.63
CA ARG A 2 -33.76 26.93 0.07
C ARG A 2 -33.40 25.60 -0.63
N GLY A 3 -32.14 25.43 -1.04
CA GLY A 3 -31.61 24.14 -1.49
C GLY A 3 -30.72 23.53 -0.40
N ARG A 4 -31.35 22.88 0.60
CA ARG A 4 -30.65 22.09 1.62
C ARG A 4 -30.84 20.62 1.25
N GLN A 5 -29.85 20.01 0.62
CA GLN A 5 -29.67 18.56 0.65
C GLN A 5 -28.24 18.29 1.13
N ARG A 6 -28.13 18.09 2.44
CA ARG A 6 -26.93 17.57 3.09
C ARG A 6 -26.94 16.07 2.79
N GLY A 7 -26.09 15.62 1.89
CA GLY A 7 -25.88 14.19 1.68
C GLY A 7 -25.22 13.63 2.94
N GLU A 8 -26.00 12.96 3.80
CA GLU A 8 -25.47 12.13 4.88
C GLU A 8 -25.00 10.80 4.28
N GLY A 9 -23.93 10.86 3.48
CA GLY A 9 -23.19 9.68 3.06
C GLY A 9 -22.21 9.30 4.17
N SER A 10 -22.37 8.12 4.76
CA SER A 10 -21.36 7.56 5.66
C SER A 10 -20.12 7.18 4.83
N THR A 11 -19.06 7.99 4.93
CA THR A 11 -17.77 7.65 4.32
C THR A 11 -17.02 6.68 5.23
N PHE A 12 -16.86 5.43 4.81
CA PHE A 12 -15.94 4.50 5.46
C PHE A 12 -14.51 4.87 5.10
N ILE A 13 -13.82 5.57 6.00
CA ILE A 13 -12.40 5.87 5.83
C ILE A 13 -11.61 4.61 6.20
N LEU A 14 -10.91 4.05 5.21
CA LEU A 14 -10.00 2.93 5.41
C LEU A 14 -8.89 3.31 6.40
N GLY A 15 -8.57 2.39 7.31
CA GLY A 15 -7.44 2.55 8.23
C GLY A 15 -6.10 2.68 7.49
N SER A 16 -5.16 3.40 8.08
CA SER A 16 -3.83 3.67 7.50
C SER A 16 -3.10 2.40 7.07
N THR A 17 -3.18 1.32 7.87
CA THR A 17 -2.61 0.00 7.55
C THR A 17 -3.23 -0.60 6.29
N HIS A 18 -4.55 -0.48 6.11
CA HIS A 18 -5.23 -0.99 4.92
C HIS A 18 -4.85 -0.19 3.67
N LEU A 19 -4.77 1.14 3.78
CA LEU A 19 -4.29 2.01 2.71
C LEU A 19 -2.84 1.69 2.33
N PHE A 20 -1.97 1.49 3.32
CA PHE A 20 -0.57 1.13 3.09
C PHE A 20 -0.45 -0.21 2.39
N LYS A 21 -1.22 -1.23 2.78
CA LYS A 21 -1.26 -2.54 2.09
C LYS A 21 -1.65 -2.39 0.61
N GLY A 22 -2.70 -1.61 0.33
CA GLY A 22 -3.14 -1.35 -1.04
C GLY A 22 -2.05 -0.65 -1.87
N LYS A 23 -1.44 0.41 -1.33
CA LYS A 23 -0.34 1.14 -1.99
C LYS A 23 0.91 0.28 -2.16
N LEU A 24 1.23 -0.59 -1.20
CA LEU A 24 2.36 -1.51 -1.27
C LEU A 24 2.16 -2.54 -2.39
N ARG A 25 0.97 -3.13 -2.48
CA ARG A 25 0.60 -4.03 -3.57
C ARG A 25 0.69 -3.33 -4.92
N HIS A 26 0.18 -2.11 -5.00
CA HIS A 26 0.29 -1.29 -6.20
C HIS A 26 1.75 -0.99 -6.57
N ALA A 27 2.58 -0.49 -5.66
CA ALA A 27 4.00 -0.23 -5.93
C ALA A 27 4.75 -1.48 -6.41
N ALA A 28 4.37 -2.67 -5.95
CA ALA A 28 4.93 -3.93 -6.41
C ALA A 28 4.49 -4.28 -7.86
N VAL A 29 3.19 -4.15 -8.15
CA VAL A 29 2.58 -4.63 -9.40
C VAL A 29 2.58 -3.59 -10.52
N ARG A 30 2.18 -2.33 -10.24
CA ARG A 30 2.10 -1.24 -11.21
C ARG A 30 3.31 -0.32 -11.07
N ALA A 31 3.96 -0.02 -12.18
CA ALA A 31 5.17 0.82 -12.25
C ALA A 31 4.89 2.33 -12.14
N ARG A 32 4.00 2.77 -11.24
CA ARG A 32 3.64 4.20 -11.11
C ARG A 32 4.46 4.88 -10.01
N PRO A 33 5.18 5.99 -10.31
CA PRO A 33 5.96 6.72 -9.32
C PRO A 33 5.14 7.21 -8.11
N ASP A 34 3.88 7.57 -8.35
CA ASP A 34 2.98 8.08 -7.31
C ASP A 34 2.78 7.09 -6.16
N ASP A 35 2.86 5.77 -6.42
CA ASP A 35 2.69 4.76 -5.38
C ASP A 35 3.82 4.79 -4.35
N ALA A 36 5.05 5.08 -4.77
CA ALA A 36 6.20 5.20 -3.87
C ALA A 36 6.11 6.49 -3.03
N ALA A 37 5.63 7.58 -3.63
CA ALA A 37 5.36 8.83 -2.93
C ALA A 37 4.26 8.63 -1.88
N ASP A 38 3.18 7.92 -2.22
CA ASP A 38 2.09 7.61 -1.30
C ASP A 38 2.54 6.77 -0.11
N LEU A 39 3.40 5.76 -0.32
CA LEU A 39 3.98 4.96 0.76
C LEU A 39 4.82 5.82 1.71
N THR A 40 5.62 6.73 1.15
CA THR A 40 6.44 7.66 1.94
C THR A 40 5.55 8.63 2.73
N PHE A 41 4.49 9.15 2.12
CA PHE A 41 3.52 10.03 2.77
C PHE A 41 2.80 9.32 3.92
N LEU A 42 2.28 8.11 3.68
CA LEU A 42 1.59 7.32 4.71
C LEU A 42 2.51 6.99 5.88
N GLU A 43 3.77 6.63 5.61
CA GLU A 43 4.75 6.40 6.68
C GLU A 43 4.99 7.66 7.51
N SER A 44 5.19 8.81 6.87
CA SER A 44 5.42 10.08 7.58
C SER A 44 4.27 10.48 8.51
N ARG A 45 3.03 10.09 8.18
CA ARG A 45 1.82 10.45 8.93
C ARG A 45 1.42 9.42 9.99
N PHE A 46 1.67 8.14 9.72
CA PHE A 46 1.12 7.04 10.52
C PHE A 46 2.19 6.03 10.97
N SER A 47 3.46 6.42 11.01
CA SER A 47 4.62 5.55 11.28
C SER A 47 4.40 4.59 12.47
N ASN A 48 3.88 5.08 13.60
CA ASN A 48 3.63 4.26 14.78
C ASN A 48 2.57 3.17 14.53
N THR A 49 1.42 3.52 13.95
CA THR A 49 0.37 2.56 13.61
C THR A 49 0.87 1.53 12.61
N LEU A 50 1.56 2.00 11.56
CA LEU A 50 2.08 1.12 10.52
C LEU A 50 3.13 0.15 11.08
N ARG A 51 3.95 0.60 12.03
CA ARG A 51 4.95 -0.24 12.72
C ARG A 51 4.31 -1.28 13.63
N MET A 52 3.26 -0.92 14.37
CA MET A 52 2.52 -1.89 15.20
C MET A 52 1.92 -3.01 14.35
N ASP A 53 1.53 -2.69 13.11
CA ASP A 53 0.93 -3.62 12.16
C ASP A 53 1.94 -4.23 11.16
N ALA A 54 3.25 -4.17 11.45
CA ALA A 54 4.30 -4.63 10.53
C ALA A 54 4.12 -6.07 10.04
N ASN A 55 3.57 -6.95 10.89
CA ASN A 55 3.31 -8.35 10.58
C ASN A 55 2.21 -8.57 9.53
N GLN A 56 1.44 -7.54 9.18
CA GLN A 56 0.34 -7.61 8.22
C GLN A 56 0.79 -7.37 6.77
N TYR A 57 2.02 -6.90 6.55
CA TYR A 57 2.54 -6.59 5.22
C TYR A 57 3.13 -7.82 4.53
N SER A 58 2.83 -7.98 3.25
CA SER A 58 3.41 -9.06 2.45
C SER A 58 4.89 -8.79 2.16
N LEU A 59 5.75 -9.69 2.62
CA LEU A 59 7.18 -9.68 2.32
C LEU A 59 7.45 -9.77 0.81
N SER A 60 6.64 -10.52 0.07
CA SER A 60 6.73 -10.62 -1.39
C SER A 60 6.52 -9.25 -2.05
N TYR A 61 5.44 -8.55 -1.69
CA TYR A 61 5.18 -7.21 -2.25
C TYR A 61 6.22 -6.18 -1.80
N ALA A 62 6.69 -6.25 -0.54
CA ALA A 62 7.75 -5.40 -0.07
C ALA A 62 9.05 -5.59 -0.87
N GLY A 63 9.49 -6.82 -1.10
CA GLY A 63 10.70 -7.11 -1.86
C GLY A 63 10.59 -6.67 -3.33
N LEU A 64 9.43 -6.87 -3.95
CA LEU A 64 9.16 -6.42 -5.32
C LEU A 64 9.12 -4.90 -5.44
N ALA A 65 8.46 -4.22 -4.50
CA ALA A 65 8.44 -2.76 -4.44
C ALA A 65 9.85 -2.18 -4.19
N LEU A 66 10.66 -2.80 -3.33
CA LEU A 66 12.07 -2.43 -3.08
C LEU A 66 12.95 -2.56 -4.32
N ARG A 67 12.80 -3.65 -5.09
CA ARG A 67 13.53 -3.84 -6.35
C ARG A 67 13.21 -2.75 -7.36
N ARG A 68 11.96 -2.28 -7.38
CA ARG A 68 11.51 -1.21 -8.29
C ARG A 68 11.87 0.18 -7.78
N TYR A 69 11.78 0.40 -6.47
CA TYR A 69 11.98 1.68 -5.80
C TYR A 69 12.94 1.53 -4.62
N PRO A 70 14.26 1.49 -4.85
CA PRO A 70 15.24 1.29 -3.78
C PRO A 70 15.21 2.36 -2.67
N HIS A 71 14.74 3.57 -3.00
CA HIS A 71 14.58 4.66 -2.04
C HIS A 71 13.48 4.41 -0.98
N LEU A 72 12.64 3.37 -1.13
CA LEU A 72 11.68 2.94 -0.11
C LEU A 72 12.31 2.12 1.02
N LEU A 73 13.58 1.73 0.90
CA LEU A 73 14.29 1.02 1.97
C LEU A 73 14.14 1.67 3.36
N PRO A 74 14.45 2.97 3.56
CA PRO A 74 14.29 3.61 4.87
C PRO A 74 12.83 3.68 5.33
N VAL A 75 11.87 3.78 4.40
CA VAL A 75 10.43 3.76 4.70
C VAL A 75 10.05 2.41 5.29
N PHE A 76 10.43 1.31 4.63
CA PHE A 76 10.12 -0.04 5.07
C PHE A 76 10.82 -0.42 6.38
N GLN A 77 12.05 0.03 6.59
CA GLN A 77 12.74 -0.11 7.87
C GLN A 77 11.99 0.59 9.00
N ARG A 78 11.53 1.83 8.79
CA ARG A 78 10.75 2.56 9.80
C ARG A 78 9.40 1.93 10.08
N VAL A 79 8.75 1.36 9.06
CA VAL A 79 7.51 0.57 9.19
C VAL A 79 7.76 -0.80 9.83
N GLY A 80 9.01 -1.23 10.03
CA GLY A 80 9.32 -2.50 10.69
C GLY A 80 9.23 -3.73 9.79
N ILE A 81 9.27 -3.56 8.47
CA ILE A 81 9.31 -4.68 7.52
C ILE A 81 10.71 -5.29 7.54
N ASN A 82 10.79 -6.62 7.66
CA ASN A 82 12.06 -7.35 7.55
C ASN A 82 12.54 -7.34 6.09
N ILE A 83 13.50 -6.46 5.80
CA ILE A 83 14.04 -6.22 4.45
C ILE A 83 14.74 -7.46 3.89
N GLU A 84 15.52 -8.16 4.72
CA GLU A 84 16.26 -9.34 4.29
C GLU A 84 15.29 -10.45 3.87
N ALA A 85 14.29 -10.73 4.72
CA ALA A 85 13.26 -11.70 4.42
C ALA A 85 12.46 -11.29 3.17
N ALA A 86 12.09 -10.01 3.03
CA ALA A 86 11.39 -9.50 1.86
C ALA A 86 12.18 -9.68 0.55
N ASN A 87 13.47 -9.33 0.57
CA ASN A 87 14.35 -9.54 -0.58
C ASN A 87 14.47 -11.02 -0.93
N ASN A 88 14.66 -11.90 0.08
CA ASN A 88 14.76 -13.33 -0.13
C ASN A 88 13.48 -13.92 -0.73
N THR A 89 12.30 -13.52 -0.21
CA THR A 89 11.00 -13.96 -0.75
C THR A 89 10.80 -13.49 -2.19
N ALA A 90 11.26 -12.29 -2.55
CA ALA A 90 11.09 -11.72 -3.89
C ALA A 90 12.13 -12.16 -4.92
N ARG A 91 13.18 -12.90 -4.54
CA ARG A 91 14.25 -13.36 -5.47
C ARG A 91 13.72 -14.21 -6.62
N GLY A 92 12.76 -15.10 -6.34
CA GLY A 92 12.15 -15.99 -7.34
C GLY A 92 10.93 -15.39 -8.06
N LEU A 93 10.54 -14.16 -7.72
CA LEU A 93 9.37 -13.52 -8.31
C LEU A 93 9.81 -12.59 -9.45
N SER A 94 9.19 -12.77 -10.62
CA SER A 94 9.36 -11.87 -11.75
C SER A 94 8.36 -10.73 -11.67
N LEU A 95 8.81 -9.49 -11.93
CA LEU A 95 7.96 -8.30 -11.95
C LEU A 95 6.84 -8.41 -13.00
N GLU A 96 7.05 -9.24 -14.02
CA GLU A 96 6.16 -9.47 -15.17
C GLU A 96 5.16 -10.61 -14.92
N SER A 97 5.34 -11.43 -13.88
CA SER A 97 4.53 -12.63 -13.62
C SER A 97 3.59 -12.49 -12.43
N LEU A 98 3.33 -11.26 -11.97
CA LEU A 98 2.46 -11.05 -10.81
C LEU A 98 1.00 -11.24 -11.21
N PRO A 99 0.20 -11.96 -10.40
CA PRO A 99 -1.22 -12.10 -10.68
C PRO A 99 -1.86 -10.70 -10.73
N PRO A 100 -2.77 -10.45 -11.69
CA PRO A 100 -3.53 -9.21 -11.75
C PRO A 100 -4.16 -8.90 -10.39
N LEU A 101 -4.37 -7.61 -10.11
CA LEU A 101 -5.08 -7.17 -8.92
C LEU A 101 -6.41 -7.93 -8.83
N GLN A 102 -6.60 -8.71 -7.77
CA GLN A 102 -7.85 -9.45 -7.56
C GLN A 102 -8.96 -8.43 -7.27
N SER A 103 -10.12 -8.58 -7.91
CA SER A 103 -11.27 -7.67 -7.85
C SER A 103 -11.81 -7.36 -6.43
N GLY A 104 -11.30 -8.01 -5.38
CA GLY A 104 -11.62 -7.71 -3.98
C GLY A 104 -10.91 -6.49 -3.38
N ASP A 105 -9.89 -5.95 -4.05
CA ASP A 105 -9.13 -4.76 -3.58
C ASP A 105 -9.72 -3.44 -4.09
N ILE A 106 -10.64 -3.51 -5.03
CA ILE A 106 -11.48 -2.39 -5.42
C ILE A 106 -12.64 -2.41 -4.43
N GLN A 107 -12.50 -1.69 -3.31
CA GLN A 107 -13.72 -1.15 -2.72
C GLN A 107 -14.45 -0.45 -3.85
N ARG A 108 -15.68 -0.92 -4.14
CA ARG A 108 -16.62 -0.30 -5.07
C ARG A 108 -16.86 1.14 -4.62
N ALA A 109 -15.91 2.01 -4.91
CA ALA A 109 -16.00 3.42 -4.68
C ALA A 109 -16.71 4.00 -5.92
N ILE A 110 -18.03 4.11 -5.78
CA ILE A 110 -18.84 5.22 -6.28
C ILE A 110 -18.98 5.31 -7.81
N LEU A 111 -20.09 4.78 -8.32
CA LEU A 111 -21.02 5.52 -9.18
C LEU A 111 -22.33 4.72 -9.27
N GLU A 112 -23.36 5.16 -8.55
CA GLU A 112 -24.73 5.40 -9.06
C GLU A 112 -25.34 6.54 -8.25
#